data_AF-A0A3B4DUL9-F1
#
_entry.id   AF-A0A3B4DUL9-F1
#
_cell.length_a   1.000
_cell.length_b   1.000
_cell.length_c   1.000
_cell.angle_alpha   90.00
_cell.angle_beta   90.00
_cell.angle_gamma   90.00
#
_symmetry.space_group_name_H-M   'P 1'
#
loop_
_entity.id
_entity.type
_entity.pdbx_description
1 polymer ?
#
loop_
_entity_poly.entity_id
_entity_poly.type
_entity_poly.pdbx_seq_one_letter_code
_entity_poly.pdbx_strand_id
1 'polypeptide(L)'
;MVEMLLRVILSPTDIRKLSILIPSSVEELVTILCDKLQIEKGFLIQYEDPDFNYELCNLNDISELPPDKATLRLHWEIVLSAAPSDSDLSNFTLDTASKSSSTHSSTSDSATAFDSEQLSPCTSRSDQWPSQFPIPLFSYDVELRLQKANEDFKKNGTTLNVTRDIKMHVLEKLAEAVFSYKAYPKDCELEKVACALVDKHPCLKAPGSNGGWEGWKLSLKFKMANYRQKLRYAGCPEITVNFRQGSSRPSLKRPQKSELNFLPDHPVGFSEEDLEKERALMEEEVKKKDMSLSVLNSKMEVTFSLRRKEIVVDQPLVSTVKQRWPGLFIEEQVYAEFQRIDCIDLKSTFLTSLDNHTRGFLKMYRAKANQGRGSDLEVLLEKLDSQTTNLTAHRRYTVLRGLPLYMRERPYIYIHIHIYIYIHIYTHAQFNQVMHDMKTSVSQGFLCSTGH
;
A
#
# COMPACT_ATOMS: atom_id res chain seq x y z
N MET A 1 4.45 46.38 -30.16
CA MET A 1 4.19 45.17 -29.37
C MET A 1 5.50 44.44 -29.24
N VAL A 2 5.98 44.20 -28.03
CA VAL A 2 7.24 43.48 -27.81
C VAL A 2 6.92 41.99 -27.90
N GLU A 3 7.58 41.29 -28.82
CA GLU A 3 7.47 39.84 -28.99
C GLU A 3 8.66 39.16 -28.32
N MET A 4 8.40 38.02 -27.69
CA MET A 4 9.42 37.17 -27.10
C MET A 4 9.50 35.83 -27.83
N LEU A 5 10.72 35.28 -27.89
CA LEU A 5 10.99 34.04 -28.60
C LEU A 5 11.12 32.85 -27.64
N LEU A 6 10.19 31.90 -27.74
CA LEU A 6 10.17 30.73 -26.88
C LEU A 6 10.68 29.49 -27.60
N ARG A 7 11.60 28.77 -26.96
CA ARG A 7 11.96 27.40 -27.30
C ARG A 7 11.22 26.46 -26.35
N VAL A 8 10.14 25.84 -26.80
CA VAL A 8 9.30 24.96 -25.99
C VAL A 8 9.67 23.50 -26.22
N ILE A 9 10.08 22.83 -25.14
CA ILE A 9 10.44 21.41 -25.10
C ILE A 9 9.23 20.64 -24.56
N LEU A 10 8.51 19.97 -25.45
CA LEU A 10 7.43 19.03 -25.09
C LEU A 10 8.03 17.66 -24.71
N SER A 11 9.09 17.26 -25.42
CA SER A 11 9.89 16.07 -25.14
C SER A 11 11.30 16.24 -25.72
N PRO A 12 12.27 15.37 -25.40
CA PRO A 12 13.61 15.41 -26.01
C PRO A 12 13.60 15.33 -27.54
N THR A 13 12.52 14.83 -28.15
CA THR A 13 12.36 14.67 -29.61
C THR A 13 11.36 15.65 -30.23
N ASP A 14 10.59 16.39 -29.44
CA ASP A 14 9.63 17.40 -29.91
C ASP A 14 9.92 18.75 -29.23
N ILE A 15 10.69 19.57 -29.95
CA ILE A 15 11.14 20.90 -29.53
C ILE A 15 10.66 21.89 -30.58
N ARG A 16 9.86 22.86 -30.16
CA ARG A 16 9.24 23.83 -31.06
C ARG A 16 9.66 25.24 -30.72
N LYS A 17 9.68 26.09 -31.74
CA LYS A 17 10.01 27.51 -31.62
C LYS A 17 8.74 28.33 -31.85
N LEU A 18 8.40 29.21 -30.92
CA LEU A 18 7.21 30.06 -30.97
C LEU A 18 7.62 31.54 -30.82
N SER A 19 6.98 32.42 -31.58
CA SER A 19 6.98 33.87 -31.32
C SER A 19 5.64 34.21 -30.67
N ILE A 20 5.67 34.79 -29.48
CA ILE A 20 4.46 35.20 -28.76
C ILE A 20 4.60 36.65 -28.30
N LEU A 21 3.47 37.32 -28.10
CA LEU A 21 3.44 38.57 -27.34
C LEU A 21 3.81 38.26 -25.88
N ILE A 22 4.51 39.17 -25.22
CA ILE A 22 4.84 39.02 -23.80
C ILE A 22 3.52 38.86 -23.02
N PRO A 23 3.29 37.71 -22.38
CA PRO A 23 2.06 37.47 -21.63
C PRO A 23 2.08 38.26 -20.33
N SER A 24 0.90 38.65 -19.86
CA SER A 24 0.72 39.41 -18.61
C SER A 24 0.67 38.52 -17.37
N SER A 25 0.39 37.22 -17.53
CA SER A 25 0.40 36.23 -16.45
C SER A 25 0.83 34.84 -16.94
N VAL A 26 1.14 33.95 -15.99
CA VAL A 26 1.48 32.54 -16.29
C VAL A 26 0.28 31.80 -16.86
N GLU A 27 -0.95 32.10 -16.41
CA GLU A 27 -2.19 31.50 -16.96
C GLU A 27 -2.45 31.91 -18.40
N GLU A 28 -2.13 33.16 -18.76
CA GLU A 28 -2.19 33.63 -20.14
C GLU A 28 -1.16 32.89 -21.01
N LEU A 29 0.07 32.73 -20.52
CA LEU A 29 1.09 31.93 -21.19
C LEU A 29 0.63 30.48 -21.42
N VAL A 30 0.04 29.83 -20.42
CA VAL A 30 -0.52 28.48 -20.55
C VAL A 30 -1.58 28.42 -21.65
N THR A 31 -2.47 29.42 -21.72
CA THR A 31 -3.53 29.48 -22.73
C THR A 31 -2.95 29.65 -24.14
N ILE A 32 -1.97 30.55 -24.32
CA ILE A 32 -1.27 30.75 -25.59
C ILE A 32 -0.56 29.46 -26.02
N LEU A 33 0.10 28.76 -25.10
CA LEU A 33 0.78 27.50 -25.38
C LEU A 33 -0.20 26.40 -25.78
N CYS A 34 -1.34 26.26 -25.09
CA CYS A 34 -2.41 25.34 -25.48
C CYS A 34 -2.91 25.59 -26.90
N ASP A 35 -3.22 26.84 -27.24
CA ASP A 35 -3.78 27.21 -28.53
C ASP A 35 -2.76 27.04 -29.67
N LYS A 36 -1.51 27.47 -29.47
CA LYS A 36 -0.45 27.40 -30.50
C LYS A 36 0.11 26.00 -30.71
N LEU A 37 0.18 25.19 -29.64
CA LEU A 37 0.75 23.84 -29.70
C LEU A 37 -0.30 22.74 -29.85
N GLN A 38 -1.59 23.08 -29.73
CA GLN A 38 -2.73 22.15 -29.72
C GLN A 38 -2.56 21.06 -28.64
N ILE A 39 -2.24 21.50 -27.42
CA ILE A 39 -1.98 20.64 -26.26
C ILE A 39 -3.02 20.88 -25.16
N GLU A 40 -3.33 19.83 -24.38
CA GLU A 40 -4.27 19.91 -23.25
C GLU A 40 -3.70 20.71 -22.08
N LYS A 41 -4.56 21.33 -21.26
CA LYS A 41 -4.15 21.99 -20.01
C LYS A 41 -3.72 20.95 -18.97
N GLY A 42 -2.99 21.37 -17.93
CA GLY A 42 -2.54 20.48 -16.84
C GLY A 42 -1.04 20.15 -16.85
N PHE A 43 -0.23 21.06 -17.38
CA PHE A 43 1.24 20.96 -17.36
C PHE A 43 1.84 22.07 -16.52
N LEU A 44 2.95 21.74 -15.85
CA LEU A 44 3.86 22.67 -15.21
C LEU A 44 4.85 23.20 -16.25
N ILE A 45 5.21 24.48 -16.14
CA ILE A 45 6.19 25.14 -17.00
C ILE A 45 7.49 25.27 -16.20
N GLN A 46 8.58 24.76 -16.76
CA GLN A 46 9.94 25.02 -16.27
C GLN A 46 10.67 25.90 -17.28
N TYR A 47 11.57 26.77 -16.83
CA TYR A 47 12.43 27.58 -17.69
C TYR A 47 13.90 27.39 -17.34
N GLU A 48 14.79 27.62 -18.31
CA GLU A 48 16.23 27.67 -18.07
C GLU A 48 16.58 29.02 -17.43
N ASP A 49 17.02 29.02 -16.17
CA ASP A 49 17.35 30.23 -15.42
C ASP A 49 18.82 30.65 -15.66
N PRO A 50 19.10 31.84 -16.23
CA PRO A 50 20.45 32.33 -16.45
C PRO A 50 21.28 32.47 -15.17
N ASP A 51 20.65 32.72 -14.02
CA ASP A 51 21.33 32.93 -12.73
C ASP A 51 21.82 31.61 -12.11
N PHE A 52 21.23 30.47 -12.53
CA PHE A 52 21.58 29.12 -12.07
C PHE A 52 22.26 28.28 -13.17
N ASN A 53 23.14 28.89 -13.97
CA ASN A 53 23.84 28.21 -15.06
C ASN A 53 22.90 27.52 -16.08
N TYR A 54 21.72 28.09 -16.33
CA TYR A 54 20.69 27.54 -17.22
C TYR A 54 20.11 26.20 -16.74
N GLU A 55 20.13 25.92 -15.44
CA GLU A 55 19.36 24.83 -14.84
C GLU A 55 17.84 25.12 -14.89
N LEU A 56 17.04 24.05 -14.83
CA LEU A 56 15.58 24.14 -14.98
C LEU A 56 14.91 24.53 -13.66
N CYS A 57 14.24 25.68 -13.65
CA CYS A 57 13.45 26.19 -12.52
C CYS A 57 11.95 26.20 -12.86
N ASN A 58 11.09 25.99 -11.86
CA ASN A 58 9.63 26.08 -12.06
C ASN A 58 9.23 27.55 -12.22
N LEU A 59 8.44 27.85 -13.25
CA LEU A 59 7.94 29.19 -13.50
C LEU A 59 6.70 29.47 -12.64
N ASN A 60 6.82 30.37 -11.66
CA ASN A 60 5.69 30.78 -10.81
C ASN A 60 5.20 32.20 -11.12
N ASP A 61 6.11 33.09 -11.54
CA ASP A 61 5.81 34.45 -11.96
C ASP A 61 6.36 34.68 -13.38
N ILE A 62 5.59 35.38 -14.22
CA ILE A 62 6.02 35.69 -15.59
C ILE A 62 7.23 36.62 -15.64
N SER A 63 7.43 37.41 -14.59
CA SER A 63 8.55 38.35 -14.44
C SER A 63 9.92 37.65 -14.38
N GLU A 64 9.93 36.33 -14.11
CA GLU A 64 11.13 35.50 -14.08
C GLU A 64 11.65 35.14 -15.47
N LEU A 65 10.83 35.26 -16.53
CA LEU A 65 11.27 34.98 -17.89
C LEU A 65 12.11 36.14 -18.45
N PRO A 66 13.24 35.85 -19.13
CA PRO A 66 13.98 36.88 -19.85
C PRO A 66 13.09 37.56 -20.92
N PRO A 67 13.25 38.88 -21.14
CA PRO A 67 12.34 39.67 -21.98
C PRO A 67 12.41 39.30 -23.46
N ASP A 68 13.56 38.83 -23.95
CA ASP A 68 13.79 38.61 -25.38
C ASP A 68 13.56 37.15 -25.82
N LYS A 69 14.04 36.19 -25.02
CA LYS A 69 13.99 34.77 -25.34
C LYS A 69 14.06 33.89 -24.10
N ALA A 70 13.34 32.78 -24.11
CA ALA A 70 13.37 31.80 -23.02
C ALA A 70 13.25 30.36 -23.57
N THR A 71 13.89 29.41 -22.89
CA THR A 71 13.64 27.97 -23.11
C THR A 71 12.63 27.51 -22.06
N LEU A 72 11.53 26.91 -22.50
CA LEU A 72 10.51 26.33 -21.63
C LEU A 72 10.49 24.81 -21.77
N ARG A 73 10.27 24.09 -20.67
CA ARG A 73 10.03 22.66 -20.64
C ARG A 73 8.69 22.39 -19.97
N LEU A 74 7.82 21.66 -20.67
CA LEU A 74 6.49 21.34 -20.16
C LEU A 74 6.49 19.96 -19.49
N HIS A 75 5.88 19.87 -18.30
CA HIS A 75 5.76 18.62 -17.54
C HIS A 75 4.30 18.39 -17.15
N TRP A 76 3.64 17.35 -17.68
CA TRP A 76 2.26 17.05 -17.28
C TRP A 76 2.22 16.52 -15.85
N GLU A 77 1.45 17.19 -15.01
CA GLU A 77 1.15 16.68 -13.68
C GLU A 77 0.04 15.65 -13.83
N ILE A 78 0.32 14.39 -13.48
CA ILE A 78 -0.73 13.37 -13.37
C ILE A 78 -1.54 13.73 -12.12
N VAL A 79 -2.58 14.54 -12.31
CA VAL A 79 -3.58 14.76 -11.27
C VAL A 79 -4.39 13.47 -11.15
N LEU A 80 -4.03 12.65 -10.16
CA LEU A 80 -4.95 11.65 -9.61
C LEU A 80 -6.09 12.42 -8.95
N SER A 81 -7.09 12.84 -9.73
CA SER A 81 -8.30 13.41 -9.15
C SER A 81 -8.96 12.27 -8.38
N ALA A 82 -9.02 12.41 -7.05
CA ALA A 82 -9.90 11.58 -6.26
C ALA A 82 -11.31 11.73 -6.85
N ALA A 83 -11.89 10.60 -7.28
CA ALA A 83 -13.30 10.58 -7.65
C ALA A 83 -14.10 11.23 -6.51
N PRO A 84 -15.12 12.04 -6.82
CA PRO A 84 -16.01 12.56 -5.80
C PRO A 84 -16.52 11.37 -4.99
N SER A 85 -16.36 11.47 -3.67
CA SER A 85 -16.80 10.46 -2.74
C SER A 85 -18.32 10.31 -2.83
N ASP A 86 -18.77 9.34 -3.62
CA ASP A 86 -20.06 8.71 -3.38
C ASP A 86 -19.89 7.91 -2.08
N SER A 87 -20.18 8.60 -0.99
CA SER A 87 -20.68 8.01 0.23
C SER A 87 -21.94 7.22 -0.10
N ASP A 88 -21.77 5.95 -0.43
CA ASP A 88 -22.64 4.83 -0.06
C ASP A 88 -22.29 3.64 -0.96
N LEU A 89 -21.63 2.63 -0.37
CA LEU A 89 -21.89 1.20 -0.59
C LEU A 89 -20.84 0.39 0.18
N SER A 90 -21.25 0.04 1.39
CA SER A 90 -20.72 -1.10 2.14
C SER A 90 -20.81 -2.40 1.34
N ASN A 91 -19.73 -3.20 1.32
CA ASN A 91 -19.68 -4.66 1.49
C ASN A 91 -18.21 -5.12 1.40
N PHE A 92 -17.57 -5.59 2.47
CA PHE A 92 -17.56 -6.98 2.99
C PHE A 92 -17.34 -8.06 1.93
N THR A 93 -16.16 -8.71 2.00
CA THR A 93 -16.06 -10.16 1.77
C THR A 93 -15.15 -10.78 2.85
N LEU A 94 -15.76 -11.69 3.60
CA LEU A 94 -15.13 -12.77 4.33
C LEU A 94 -14.67 -13.81 3.30
N ASP A 95 -13.56 -14.49 3.55
CA ASP A 95 -13.52 -15.93 3.32
C ASP A 95 -12.63 -16.63 4.33
N THR A 96 -13.31 -17.53 5.05
CA THR A 96 -12.79 -18.55 5.94
C THR A 96 -12.49 -19.77 5.09
N ALA A 97 -11.26 -20.27 5.11
CA ALA A 97 -10.96 -21.64 4.73
C ALA A 97 -10.12 -22.29 5.84
N SER A 98 -10.81 -23.07 6.66
CA SER A 98 -10.24 -24.00 7.62
C SER A 98 -9.32 -25.01 6.94
N LYS A 99 -8.14 -25.24 7.51
CA LYS A 99 -7.52 -26.57 7.51
C LYS A 99 -6.98 -26.85 8.90
N SER A 100 -7.66 -27.77 9.57
CA SER A 100 -7.21 -28.51 10.74
C SER A 100 -6.00 -29.37 10.39
N SER A 101 -4.94 -29.26 11.17
CA SER A 101 -4.04 -30.38 11.45
C SER A 101 -3.46 -30.18 12.85
N SER A 102 -3.96 -31.01 13.75
CA SER A 102 -3.41 -31.29 15.08
C SER A 102 -2.02 -31.90 14.95
N THR A 103 -1.03 -31.29 15.59
CA THR A 103 0.13 -32.05 16.09
C THR A 103 0.61 -31.44 17.39
N HIS A 104 0.71 -32.32 18.37
CA HIS A 104 1.11 -32.07 19.74
C HIS A 104 2.63 -31.85 19.81
N SER A 105 3.08 -30.82 20.51
CA SER A 105 4.36 -30.85 21.20
C SER A 105 4.33 -29.92 22.40
N SER A 106 4.20 -30.55 23.56
CA SER A 106 4.48 -30.00 24.88
C SER A 106 5.96 -29.68 25.01
N THR A 107 6.31 -28.45 25.34
CA THR A 107 7.48 -28.15 26.18
C THR A 107 7.16 -26.97 27.08
N SER A 108 7.29 -27.22 28.38
CA SER A 108 7.35 -26.26 29.47
C SER A 108 8.63 -25.43 29.37
N ASP A 109 8.58 -24.14 29.72
CA ASP A 109 9.40 -23.62 30.83
C ASP A 109 9.07 -22.14 31.17
N SER A 110 8.60 -22.00 32.41
CA SER A 110 8.87 -21.00 33.44
C SER A 110 9.52 -19.64 33.10
N ALA A 111 8.75 -18.59 33.40
CA ALA A 111 9.07 -17.44 34.24
C ALA A 111 10.39 -16.66 34.03
N THR A 112 10.26 -15.36 33.75
CA THR A 112 10.79 -14.29 34.62
C THR A 112 9.98 -13.01 34.40
N ALA A 113 9.23 -12.63 35.43
CA ALA A 113 8.62 -11.31 35.54
C ALA A 113 9.69 -10.35 36.06
N PHE A 114 9.96 -9.27 35.32
CA PHE A 114 10.64 -8.11 35.88
C PHE A 114 9.61 -7.04 36.22
N ASP A 115 9.49 -6.87 37.52
CA ASP A 115 8.79 -5.84 38.27
C ASP A 115 9.42 -4.47 38.03
N SER A 116 8.59 -3.46 37.86
CA SER A 116 8.95 -2.05 38.00
C SER A 116 7.65 -1.25 38.19
N GLU A 117 7.12 -1.33 39.40
CA GLU A 117 6.32 -0.25 39.98
C GLU A 117 7.19 1.01 40.10
N GLN A 118 6.87 2.06 39.33
CA GLN A 118 7.28 3.42 39.67
C GLN A 118 6.27 4.46 39.13
N LEU A 119 5.34 4.80 40.02
CA LEU A 119 4.72 6.11 40.30
C LEU A 119 4.19 6.97 39.14
N SER A 120 2.86 7.01 39.06
CA SER A 120 2.00 7.98 38.36
C SER A 120 2.11 9.42 38.90
N PRO A 121 1.60 10.40 38.13
CA PRO A 121 0.54 11.24 38.69
C PRO A 121 -0.66 11.47 37.74
N CYS A 122 -1.86 11.22 38.30
CA CYS A 122 -3.17 11.83 38.03
C CYS A 122 -3.88 11.67 36.66
N THR A 123 -4.83 10.73 36.59
CA THR A 123 -6.28 11.06 36.57
C THR A 123 -7.09 9.87 37.12
N SER A 124 -7.79 10.10 38.24
CA SER A 124 -8.87 9.31 38.88
C SER A 124 -9.33 8.01 38.19
N ARG A 125 -8.64 6.89 38.43
CA ARG A 125 -9.18 5.52 38.26
C ARG A 125 -9.32 4.90 39.64
N SER A 126 -10.40 5.25 40.32
CA SER A 126 -10.62 4.91 41.73
C SER A 126 -11.27 3.55 41.97
N ASP A 127 -11.48 2.73 40.94
CA ASP A 127 -12.22 1.48 41.12
C ASP A 127 -11.30 0.25 41.00
N GLN A 128 -11.13 -0.44 42.13
CA GLN A 128 -10.64 -1.81 42.16
C GLN A 128 -11.50 -2.67 41.22
N TRP A 129 -10.88 -3.59 40.48
CA TRP A 129 -11.60 -4.42 39.51
C TRP A 129 -12.77 -5.14 40.19
N PRO A 130 -14.02 -4.97 39.71
CA PRO A 130 -15.18 -5.47 40.42
C PRO A 130 -15.23 -7.01 40.38
N SER A 131 -15.72 -7.62 41.46
CA SER A 131 -15.92 -9.07 41.52
C SER A 131 -16.95 -9.55 40.48
N GLN A 132 -17.99 -8.75 40.24
CA GLN A 132 -18.94 -8.90 39.13
C GLN A 132 -18.95 -7.61 38.31
N PHE A 133 -18.65 -7.72 37.01
CA PHE A 133 -18.54 -6.55 36.15
C PHE A 133 -19.93 -5.95 35.85
N PRO A 134 -20.18 -4.66 36.17
CA PRO A 134 -21.48 -4.04 35.89
C PRO A 134 -21.63 -3.76 34.39
N ILE A 135 -22.64 -4.37 33.76
CA ILE A 135 -22.90 -4.13 32.33
C ILE A 135 -23.56 -2.76 32.16
N PRO A 136 -22.95 -1.83 31.40
CA PRO A 136 -23.48 -0.49 31.17
C PRO A 136 -24.85 -0.54 30.48
N LEU A 137 -25.58 0.57 30.58
CA LEU A 137 -26.81 0.75 29.81
C LEU A 137 -26.47 0.99 28.34
N PHE A 138 -27.19 0.31 27.46
CA PHE A 138 -27.11 0.54 26.02
C PHE A 138 -28.08 1.66 25.60
N SER A 139 -28.14 1.96 24.30
CA SER A 139 -29.11 2.92 23.79
C SER A 139 -30.52 2.35 23.96
N TYR A 140 -31.51 3.24 24.06
CA TYR A 140 -32.89 2.84 24.33
C TYR A 140 -33.41 1.78 23.34
N ASP A 141 -33.08 1.93 22.06
CA ASP A 141 -33.49 0.98 21.02
C ASP A 141 -32.82 -0.39 21.16
N VAL A 142 -31.52 -0.42 21.50
CA VAL A 142 -30.78 -1.67 21.72
C VAL A 142 -31.28 -2.37 22.98
N GLU A 143 -31.52 -1.65 24.07
CA GLU A 143 -32.11 -2.21 25.29
C GLU A 143 -33.50 -2.81 25.02
N LEU A 144 -34.36 -2.10 24.27
CA LEU A 144 -35.69 -2.60 23.93
C LEU A 144 -35.63 -3.90 23.11
N ARG A 145 -34.71 -3.96 22.12
CA ARG A 145 -34.48 -5.18 21.33
C ARG A 145 -33.94 -6.32 22.20
N LEU A 146 -32.99 -6.05 23.09
CA LEU A 146 -32.41 -7.05 23.99
C LEU A 146 -33.44 -7.57 25.01
N GLN A 147 -34.30 -6.70 25.53
CA GLN A 147 -35.39 -7.07 26.43
C GLN A 147 -36.39 -8.00 25.74
N LYS A 148 -36.89 -7.61 24.56
CA LYS A 148 -37.79 -8.45 23.76
C LYS A 148 -37.15 -9.81 23.43
N ALA A 149 -35.89 -9.81 23.00
CA ALA A 149 -35.18 -11.04 22.68
C ALA A 149 -34.93 -11.92 23.92
N ASN A 150 -34.70 -11.33 25.09
CA ASN A 150 -34.60 -12.06 26.35
C ASN A 150 -35.94 -12.68 26.76
N GLU A 151 -37.08 -12.02 26.51
CA GLU A 151 -38.40 -12.59 26.70
C GLU A 151 -38.65 -13.78 25.76
N ASP A 152 -38.31 -13.64 24.48
CA ASP A 152 -38.42 -14.72 23.49
C ASP A 152 -37.50 -15.90 23.83
N PHE A 153 -36.29 -15.62 24.33
CA PHE A 153 -35.38 -16.62 24.86
C PHE A 153 -35.97 -17.36 26.06
N LYS A 154 -36.63 -16.65 26.99
CA LYS A 154 -37.32 -17.27 28.14
C LYS A 154 -38.52 -18.14 27.73
N LYS A 155 -39.26 -17.72 26.71
CA LYS A 155 -40.46 -18.43 26.23
C LYS A 155 -40.08 -19.68 25.43
N ASN A 156 -39.17 -19.55 24.47
CA ASN A 156 -38.95 -20.56 23.43
C ASN A 156 -37.48 -21.00 23.30
N GLY A 157 -36.56 -20.49 24.14
CA GLY A 157 -35.13 -20.75 24.03
C GLY A 157 -34.46 -20.13 22.80
N THR A 158 -35.16 -19.24 22.10
CA THR A 158 -34.69 -18.65 20.84
C THR A 158 -33.62 -17.59 21.11
N THR A 159 -32.43 -17.78 20.56
CA THR A 159 -31.33 -16.79 20.66
C THR A 159 -31.53 -15.65 19.66
N LEU A 160 -31.03 -14.47 20.03
CA LEU A 160 -31.09 -13.31 19.14
C LEU A 160 -30.10 -13.50 18.00
N ASN A 161 -30.55 -13.27 16.77
CA ASN A 161 -29.62 -13.01 15.67
C ASN A 161 -28.98 -11.64 15.87
N VAL A 162 -27.76 -11.63 16.43
CA VAL A 162 -27.05 -10.40 16.77
C VAL A 162 -26.58 -9.72 15.47
N THR A 163 -27.34 -8.74 15.02
CA THR A 163 -26.97 -7.91 13.87
C THR A 163 -25.71 -7.09 14.16
N ARG A 164 -25.01 -6.70 13.09
CA ARG A 164 -23.71 -6.01 13.18
C ARG A 164 -23.79 -4.70 13.98
N ASP A 165 -24.86 -3.93 13.81
CA ASP A 165 -25.11 -2.66 14.52
C ASP A 165 -25.20 -2.89 16.03
N ILE A 166 -26.02 -3.84 16.47
CA ILE A 166 -26.19 -4.18 17.89
C ILE A 166 -24.86 -4.65 18.49
N LYS A 167 -24.15 -5.54 17.79
CA LYS A 167 -22.84 -6.05 18.23
C LYS A 167 -21.83 -4.92 18.41
N MET A 168 -21.74 -4.01 17.45
CA MET A 168 -20.80 -2.88 17.50
C MET A 168 -21.13 -1.93 18.66
N HIS A 169 -22.41 -1.63 18.87
CA HIS A 169 -22.88 -0.74 19.95
C HIS A 169 -22.57 -1.31 21.34
N VAL A 170 -22.93 -2.58 21.57
CA VAL A 170 -22.64 -3.30 22.82
C VAL A 170 -21.14 -3.31 23.11
N LEU A 171 -20.31 -3.62 22.10
CA LEU A 171 -18.86 -3.63 22.27
C LEU A 171 -18.26 -2.24 22.52
N GLU A 172 -18.77 -1.17 21.91
CA GLU A 172 -18.29 0.21 22.19
C GLU A 172 -18.58 0.59 23.64
N LYS A 173 -19.82 0.38 24.11
CA LYS A 173 -20.20 0.70 25.49
C LYS A 173 -19.44 -0.15 26.52
N LEU A 174 -19.22 -1.42 26.23
CA LEU A 174 -18.39 -2.27 27.08
C LEU A 174 -16.92 -1.84 27.07
N ALA A 175 -16.37 -1.43 25.94
CA ALA A 175 -14.99 -0.95 25.89
C ALA A 175 -14.80 0.35 26.68
N GLU A 176 -15.76 1.29 26.58
CA GLU A 176 -15.83 2.49 27.43
C GLU A 176 -15.82 2.13 28.92
N ALA A 177 -16.71 1.22 29.34
CA ALA A 177 -16.83 0.79 30.74
C ALA A 177 -15.59 0.01 31.22
N VAL A 178 -15.03 -0.90 30.43
CA VAL A 178 -13.80 -1.62 30.80
C VAL A 178 -12.63 -0.66 30.90
N PHE A 179 -12.55 0.29 29.98
CA PHE A 179 -11.51 1.31 29.98
C PHE A 179 -11.61 2.28 31.14
N SER A 180 -12.76 2.44 31.84
CA SER A 180 -12.78 3.26 33.08
C SER A 180 -12.03 2.58 34.22
N TYR A 181 -12.00 1.24 34.27
CA TYR A 181 -11.23 0.47 35.25
C TYR A 181 -9.76 0.32 34.82
N LYS A 182 -9.51 -0.27 33.65
CA LYS A 182 -8.14 -0.56 33.15
C LYS A 182 -7.99 -0.31 31.66
N ALA A 183 -6.90 0.36 31.29
CA ALA A 183 -6.52 0.51 29.88
C ALA A 183 -6.09 -0.84 29.24
N TYR A 184 -5.44 -1.72 30.01
CA TYR A 184 -4.92 -3.01 29.59
C TYR A 184 -5.51 -4.16 30.44
N PRO A 185 -6.78 -4.55 30.22
CA PRO A 185 -7.38 -5.67 30.94
C PRO A 185 -6.73 -7.00 30.52
N LYS A 186 -6.56 -7.91 31.49
CA LYS A 186 -6.04 -9.28 31.25
C LYS A 186 -7.11 -10.17 30.61
N ASP A 187 -6.69 -11.28 30.01
CA ASP A 187 -7.62 -12.22 29.37
C ASP A 187 -8.67 -12.79 30.35
N CYS A 188 -8.31 -13.01 31.63
CA CYS A 188 -9.24 -13.46 32.68
C CYS A 188 -10.25 -12.37 33.11
N GLU A 189 -9.91 -11.10 32.93
CA GLU A 189 -10.77 -9.97 33.23
C GLU A 189 -11.81 -9.79 32.11
N LEU A 190 -11.37 -9.89 30.85
CA LEU A 190 -12.25 -9.87 29.68
C LEU A 190 -13.25 -11.04 29.67
N GLU A 191 -12.84 -12.19 30.18
CA GLU A 191 -13.72 -13.33 30.39
C GLU A 191 -14.86 -13.02 31.34
N LYS A 192 -14.58 -12.42 32.50
CA LYS A 192 -15.62 -12.00 33.47
C LYS A 192 -16.60 -11.01 32.86
N VAL A 193 -16.13 -10.09 32.02
CA VAL A 193 -16.99 -9.13 31.29
C VAL A 193 -17.91 -9.85 30.32
N ALA A 194 -17.38 -10.80 29.56
CA ALA A 194 -18.15 -11.58 28.60
C ALA A 194 -19.20 -12.47 29.29
N CYS A 195 -18.85 -13.10 30.42
CA CYS A 195 -19.78 -13.85 31.25
C CYS A 195 -20.93 -12.95 31.75
N ALA A 196 -20.59 -11.82 32.38
CA ALA A 196 -21.58 -10.88 32.90
C ALA A 196 -22.54 -10.35 31.81
N LEU A 197 -22.07 -10.18 30.58
CA LEU A 197 -22.89 -9.78 29.44
C LEU A 197 -23.94 -10.83 29.10
N VAL A 198 -23.52 -12.10 28.99
CA VAL A 198 -24.42 -13.22 28.65
C VAL A 198 -25.35 -13.55 29.82
N ASP A 199 -24.90 -13.41 31.07
CA ASP A 199 -25.72 -13.61 32.25
C ASP A 199 -26.85 -12.57 32.34
N LYS A 200 -26.55 -11.30 32.03
CA LYS A 200 -27.56 -10.23 31.97
C LYS A 200 -28.46 -10.36 30.74
N HIS A 201 -27.92 -10.80 29.61
CA HIS A 201 -28.66 -10.98 28.35
C HIS A 201 -28.48 -12.40 27.78
N PRO A 202 -29.21 -13.39 28.31
CA PRO A 202 -29.13 -14.78 27.85
C PRO A 202 -29.42 -14.95 26.35
N CYS A 203 -30.18 -14.04 25.75
CA CYS A 203 -30.44 -14.03 24.31
C CYS A 203 -29.18 -13.88 23.44
N LEU A 204 -28.06 -13.39 24.00
CA LEU A 204 -26.78 -13.21 23.32
C LEU A 204 -25.87 -14.45 23.35
N LYS A 205 -26.31 -15.56 23.95
CA LYS A 205 -25.52 -16.80 24.09
C LYS A 205 -25.29 -17.44 22.72
N ALA A 206 -24.03 -17.73 22.37
CA ALA A 206 -23.71 -18.41 21.12
C ALA A 206 -24.22 -19.87 21.14
N PRO A 207 -24.90 -20.35 20.08
CA PRO A 207 -25.37 -21.73 20.00
C PRO A 207 -24.18 -22.71 19.92
N GLY A 208 -24.21 -23.78 20.71
CA GLY A 208 -23.25 -24.89 20.64
C GLY A 208 -22.00 -24.79 21.53
N SER A 209 -21.87 -23.77 22.39
CA SER A 209 -20.77 -23.66 23.37
C SER A 209 -21.30 -23.77 24.80
N ASN A 210 -20.62 -24.54 25.67
CA ASN A 210 -21.00 -24.72 27.07
C ASN A 210 -21.16 -23.38 27.82
N GLY A 211 -20.31 -22.39 27.52
CA GLY A 211 -20.35 -21.05 28.11
C GLY A 211 -21.05 -20.00 27.25
N GLY A 212 -20.96 -20.08 25.92
CA GLY A 212 -21.59 -19.15 24.97
C GLY A 212 -21.12 -17.69 25.02
N TRP A 213 -20.17 -17.35 25.90
CA TRP A 213 -19.53 -16.03 26.06
C TRP A 213 -18.18 -15.91 25.33
N GLU A 214 -17.57 -17.01 24.87
CA GLU A 214 -16.23 -17.03 24.25
C GLU A 214 -16.10 -16.10 23.04
N GLY A 215 -17.11 -16.08 22.17
CA GLY A 215 -17.14 -15.18 21.01
C GLY A 215 -17.16 -13.70 21.40
N TRP A 216 -17.77 -13.37 22.54
CA TRP A 216 -17.79 -12.01 23.09
C TRP A 216 -16.44 -11.64 23.71
N LYS A 217 -15.79 -12.56 24.44
CA LYS A 217 -14.42 -12.36 24.96
C LYS A 217 -13.44 -12.04 23.84
N LEU A 218 -13.44 -12.83 22.76
CA LEU A 218 -12.57 -12.58 21.62
C LEU A 218 -12.87 -11.23 20.95
N SER A 219 -14.16 -10.91 20.77
CA SER A 219 -14.59 -9.62 20.21
C SER A 219 -14.16 -8.44 21.08
N LEU A 220 -14.24 -8.57 22.40
CA LEU A 220 -13.79 -7.57 23.37
C LEU A 220 -12.28 -7.37 23.34
N LYS A 221 -11.49 -8.44 23.20
CA LYS A 221 -10.03 -8.35 23.07
C LYS A 221 -9.62 -7.46 21.89
N PHE A 222 -10.21 -7.71 20.72
CA PHE A 222 -9.99 -6.87 19.54
C PHE A 222 -10.53 -5.45 19.72
N LYS A 223 -11.71 -5.31 20.33
CA LYS A 223 -12.31 -4.00 20.59
C LYS A 223 -11.45 -3.14 21.50
N MET A 224 -10.90 -3.71 22.58
CA MET A 224 -10.03 -2.98 23.51
C MET A 224 -8.74 -2.50 22.84
N ALA A 225 -8.16 -3.30 21.94
CA ALA A 225 -7.00 -2.86 21.15
C ALA A 225 -7.34 -1.64 20.27
N ASN A 226 -8.46 -1.72 19.54
CA ASN A 226 -8.93 -0.61 18.70
C ASN A 226 -9.32 0.62 19.51
N TYR A 227 -9.97 0.42 20.66
CA TYR A 227 -10.41 1.50 21.54
C TYR A 227 -9.22 2.25 22.15
N ARG A 228 -8.16 1.55 22.57
CA ARG A 228 -6.89 2.18 22.97
C ARG A 228 -6.28 2.99 21.83
N GLN A 229 -6.27 2.46 20.60
CA GLN A 229 -5.75 3.19 19.44
C GLN A 229 -6.59 4.44 19.14
N LYS A 230 -7.92 4.38 19.27
CA LYS A 230 -8.84 5.52 19.14
C LYS A 230 -8.53 6.60 20.17
N LEU A 231 -8.41 6.22 21.44
CA LEU A 231 -8.07 7.14 22.54
C LEU A 231 -6.65 7.71 22.42
N ARG A 232 -5.72 6.94 21.86
CA ARG A 232 -4.37 7.42 21.53
C ARG A 232 -4.41 8.56 20.51
N TYR A 233 -5.17 8.43 19.43
CA TYR A 233 -5.34 9.51 18.44
C TYR A 233 -6.06 10.74 19.02
N ALA A 234 -6.89 10.54 20.04
CA ALA A 234 -7.54 11.64 20.76
C ALA A 234 -6.64 12.32 21.81
N GLY A 235 -5.38 11.87 21.97
CA GLY A 235 -4.40 12.48 22.87
C GLY A 235 -4.47 12.02 24.32
N CYS A 236 -5.01 10.83 24.62
CA CYS A 236 -5.05 10.31 25.99
C CYS A 236 -3.63 10.09 26.57
N PRO A 237 -3.24 10.80 27.66
CA PRO A 237 -1.89 10.74 28.23
C PRO A 237 -1.47 9.33 28.65
N GLU A 238 -2.38 8.59 29.26
CA GLU A 238 -2.14 7.26 29.82
C GLU A 238 -1.72 6.19 28.79
N ILE A 239 -2.09 6.38 27.52
CA ILE A 239 -1.74 5.48 26.42
C ILE A 239 -0.54 6.01 25.62
N THR A 240 -0.14 7.27 25.83
CA THR A 240 0.97 7.92 25.13
C THR A 240 2.32 7.78 25.86
N VAL A 241 2.35 7.53 27.18
CA VAL A 241 3.60 7.35 27.95
C VAL A 241 4.44 6.14 27.49
N ASN A 242 3.81 5.09 26.96
CA ASN A 242 4.51 3.90 26.45
C ASN A 242 5.09 4.07 25.03
N PHE A 243 5.10 5.28 24.48
CA PHE A 243 5.65 5.59 23.16
C PHE A 243 6.94 6.39 23.29
N ARG A 244 8.07 5.80 22.90
CA ARG A 244 9.30 6.57 22.62
C ARG A 244 9.03 7.47 21.43
N GLN A 245 9.12 8.78 21.66
CA GLN A 245 8.86 9.82 20.68
C GLN A 245 9.95 9.84 19.60
N GLY A 246 9.70 9.12 18.51
CA GLY A 246 10.40 9.31 17.24
C GLY A 246 9.75 10.48 16.49
N SER A 247 10.56 11.52 16.26
CA SER A 247 10.35 12.70 15.41
C SER A 247 9.14 12.74 14.47
N SER A 248 8.41 13.85 14.53
CA SER A 248 7.39 14.28 13.57
C SER A 248 7.93 14.31 12.12
N ARG A 249 7.42 13.40 11.29
CA ARG A 249 7.24 13.57 9.84
C ARG A 249 5.85 13.00 9.48
N PRO A 250 5.13 13.57 8.51
CA PRO A 250 3.79 13.09 8.17
C PRO A 250 3.90 11.68 7.60
N SER A 251 3.45 10.69 8.36
CA SER A 251 3.40 9.30 7.93
C SER A 251 2.34 9.16 6.83
N LEU A 252 2.78 8.92 5.59
CA LEU A 252 1.93 8.34 4.57
C LEU A 252 1.29 7.07 5.17
N LYS A 253 -0.04 7.03 5.17
CA LYS A 253 -0.82 5.92 5.75
C LYS A 253 -0.39 4.61 5.09
N ARG A 254 0.22 3.73 5.89
CA ARG A 254 0.63 2.38 5.46
C ARG A 254 -0.59 1.54 5.02
N PRO A 255 -0.55 0.86 3.87
CA PRO A 255 -1.21 -0.42 3.72
C PRO A 255 -0.39 -1.46 4.49
N GLN A 256 -0.76 -1.69 5.74
CA GLN A 256 -0.14 -2.70 6.60
C GLN A 256 -0.75 -4.07 6.26
N LYS A 257 -0.12 -4.86 5.37
CA LYS A 257 -0.29 -6.35 5.29
C LYS A 257 0.45 -7.16 4.20
N SER A 258 1.25 -6.60 3.29
CA SER A 258 1.91 -7.41 2.24
C SER A 258 3.36 -7.83 2.55
N GLU A 259 4.15 -6.99 3.20
CA GLU A 259 5.55 -7.29 3.46
C GLU A 259 5.70 -8.20 4.69
N LEU A 260 6.03 -9.47 4.45
CA LEU A 260 6.25 -10.46 5.51
C LEU A 260 7.51 -10.11 6.33
N ASN A 261 8.54 -9.53 5.69
CA ASN A 261 9.80 -9.16 6.32
C ASN A 261 9.99 -7.63 6.40
N PHE A 262 9.07 -6.94 7.09
CA PHE A 262 9.09 -5.48 7.23
C PHE A 262 10.38 -4.95 7.88
N LEU A 263 10.77 -5.51 9.02
CA LEU A 263 12.00 -5.24 9.77
C LEU A 263 12.46 -6.55 10.44
N PRO A 264 13.18 -7.42 9.71
CA PRO A 264 13.64 -8.70 10.25
C PRO A 264 14.77 -8.50 11.26
N ASP A 265 14.85 -9.39 12.24
CA ASP A 265 15.96 -9.44 13.19
C ASP A 265 17.28 -9.80 12.50
N HIS A 266 18.39 -9.38 13.10
CA HIS A 266 19.72 -9.75 12.61
C HIS A 266 19.94 -11.28 12.73
N PRO A 267 20.68 -11.89 11.78
CA PRO A 267 21.02 -13.30 11.87
C PRO A 267 21.73 -13.64 13.19
N VAL A 268 21.42 -14.80 13.77
CA VAL A 268 22.00 -15.25 15.04
C VAL A 268 23.52 -15.33 14.91
N GLY A 269 24.23 -14.67 15.84
CA GLY A 269 25.70 -14.65 15.86
C GLY A 269 26.35 -13.48 15.10
N PHE A 270 25.57 -12.59 14.49
CA PHE A 270 26.09 -11.38 13.84
C PHE A 270 25.78 -10.13 14.67
N SER A 271 26.82 -9.33 14.93
CA SER A 271 26.66 -7.95 15.41
C SER A 271 26.36 -6.99 14.25
N GLU A 272 25.92 -5.77 14.56
CA GLU A 272 25.72 -4.74 13.53
C GLU A 272 27.04 -4.38 12.84
N GLU A 273 28.15 -4.37 13.58
CA GLU A 273 29.50 -4.18 13.04
C GLU A 273 29.92 -5.31 12.09
N ASP A 274 29.55 -6.56 12.38
CA ASP A 274 29.86 -7.68 11.50
C ASP A 274 29.04 -7.63 10.21
N LEU A 275 27.79 -7.20 10.28
CA LEU A 275 26.95 -7.00 9.09
C LEU A 275 27.46 -5.83 8.22
N GLU A 276 28.02 -4.77 8.82
CA GLU A 276 28.63 -3.68 8.07
C GLU A 276 29.93 -4.12 7.36
N LYS A 277 30.71 -5.04 7.96
CA LYS A 277 31.84 -5.70 7.26
C LYS A 277 31.36 -6.53 6.07
N GLU A 278 30.30 -7.30 6.26
CA GLU A 278 29.68 -8.10 5.19
C GLU A 278 29.13 -7.23 4.05
N ARG A 279 28.58 -6.05 4.37
CA ARG A 279 28.18 -5.04 3.38
C ARG A 279 29.38 -4.52 2.60
N ALA A 280 30.50 -4.20 3.26
CA ALA A 280 31.70 -3.74 2.58
C ALA A 280 32.22 -4.79 1.58
N LEU A 281 32.21 -6.07 1.96
CA LEU A 281 32.56 -7.18 1.06
C LEU A 281 31.60 -7.31 -0.14
N MET A 282 30.30 -7.07 0.08
CA MET A 282 29.32 -7.02 -1.02
C MET A 282 29.64 -5.89 -2.00
N GLU A 283 29.96 -4.70 -1.48
CA GLU A 283 30.33 -3.54 -2.30
C GLU A 283 31.59 -3.80 -3.12
N GLU A 284 32.59 -4.44 -2.54
CA GLU A 284 33.81 -4.87 -3.24
C GLU A 284 33.51 -5.92 -4.31
N GLU A 285 32.64 -6.90 -4.03
CA GLU A 285 32.25 -7.94 -4.98
C GLU A 285 31.60 -7.35 -6.24
N VAL A 286 30.73 -6.34 -6.09
CA VAL A 286 30.08 -5.66 -7.24
C VAL A 286 31.09 -4.87 -8.08
N LYS A 287 32.22 -4.45 -7.51
CA LYS A 287 33.28 -3.72 -8.23
C LYS A 287 34.21 -4.66 -9.03
N LYS A 288 34.16 -5.98 -8.80
CA LYS A 288 35.00 -6.93 -9.52
C LYS A 288 34.58 -7.05 -10.98
N LYS A 289 35.57 -7.22 -11.86
CA LYS A 289 35.34 -7.44 -13.30
C LYS A 289 34.69 -8.81 -13.55
N ASP A 290 35.01 -9.79 -12.72
CA ASP A 290 34.51 -11.16 -12.67
C ASP A 290 33.56 -11.38 -11.48
N MET A 291 32.57 -10.50 -11.34
CA MET A 291 31.57 -10.55 -10.27
C MET A 291 30.87 -11.91 -10.20
N SER A 292 30.91 -12.55 -9.02
CA SER A 292 30.21 -13.81 -8.76
C SER A 292 28.81 -13.55 -8.22
N LEU A 293 27.79 -13.87 -9.02
CA LEU A 293 26.38 -13.74 -8.60
C LEU A 293 26.06 -14.60 -7.37
N SER A 294 26.74 -15.75 -7.20
CA SER A 294 26.56 -16.61 -6.03
C SER A 294 27.07 -15.96 -4.75
N VAL A 295 28.27 -15.36 -4.79
CA VAL A 295 28.85 -14.64 -3.65
C VAL A 295 28.01 -13.41 -3.33
N LEU A 296 27.63 -12.64 -4.35
CA LEU A 296 26.76 -11.47 -4.21
C LEU A 296 25.42 -11.84 -3.56
N ASN A 297 24.77 -12.92 -4.02
CA ASN A 297 23.52 -13.40 -3.43
C ASN A 297 23.66 -13.71 -1.94
N SER A 298 24.71 -14.43 -1.57
CA SER A 298 24.98 -14.80 -0.17
C SER A 298 25.22 -13.56 0.71
N LYS A 299 26.05 -12.61 0.25
CA LYS A 299 26.31 -11.38 0.98
C LYS A 299 25.04 -10.51 1.10
N MET A 300 24.26 -10.41 0.02
CA MET A 300 23.00 -9.68 0.02
C MET A 300 21.95 -10.32 0.95
N GLU A 301 21.96 -11.64 1.12
CA GLU A 301 21.08 -12.36 2.05
C GLU A 301 21.46 -12.10 3.51
N VAL A 302 22.73 -12.27 3.86
CA VAL A 302 23.24 -12.04 5.24
C VAL A 302 22.97 -10.59 5.70
N THR A 303 23.15 -9.64 4.78
CA THR A 303 23.02 -8.19 5.06
C THR A 303 21.59 -7.65 4.95
N PHE A 304 20.60 -8.51 4.67
CA PHE A 304 19.21 -8.09 4.42
C PHE A 304 18.61 -7.29 5.59
N SER A 305 18.82 -7.74 6.83
CA SER A 305 18.29 -7.07 8.02
C SER A 305 18.88 -5.67 8.23
N LEU A 306 20.20 -5.52 8.09
CA LEU A 306 20.90 -4.24 8.17
C LEU A 306 20.40 -3.28 7.08
N ARG A 307 20.35 -3.75 5.83
CA ARG A 307 19.86 -2.98 4.70
C ARG A 307 18.41 -2.54 4.88
N ARG A 308 17.53 -3.45 5.33
CA ARG A 308 16.11 -3.14 5.51
C ARG A 308 15.91 -2.10 6.61
N LYS A 309 16.66 -2.20 7.71
CA LYS A 309 16.70 -1.19 8.77
C LYS A 309 17.12 0.17 8.21
N GLU A 310 18.21 0.24 7.45
CA GLU A 310 18.70 1.49 6.84
C GLU A 310 17.65 2.11 5.89
N ILE A 311 17.07 1.33 4.99
CA ILE A 311 16.09 1.85 3.99
C ILE A 311 14.78 2.28 4.67
N VAL A 312 14.25 1.49 5.60
CA VAL A 312 12.93 1.73 6.21
C VAL A 312 12.99 2.79 7.31
N VAL A 313 14.04 2.78 8.13
CA VAL A 313 14.17 3.65 9.30
C VAL A 313 14.85 4.97 8.91
N ASP A 314 16.02 4.90 8.25
CA ASP A 314 16.82 6.10 7.99
C ASP A 314 16.37 6.86 6.73
N GLN A 315 15.64 6.18 5.83
CA GLN A 315 15.08 6.74 4.59
C GLN A 315 16.09 7.60 3.81
N PRO A 316 17.28 7.06 3.50
CA PRO A 316 18.34 7.80 2.81
C PRO A 316 17.95 8.12 1.36
N LEU A 317 18.67 9.08 0.76
CA LEU A 317 18.52 9.41 -0.66
C LEU A 317 18.88 8.20 -1.54
N VAL A 318 18.25 8.07 -2.70
CA VAL A 318 18.53 7.00 -3.67
C VAL A 318 20.00 6.96 -4.08
N SER A 319 20.66 8.12 -4.16
CA SER A 319 22.11 8.21 -4.42
C SER A 319 22.94 7.52 -3.33
N THR A 320 22.57 7.72 -2.06
CA THR A 320 23.22 7.09 -0.90
C THR A 320 22.96 5.58 -0.88
N VAL A 321 21.74 5.14 -1.17
CA VAL A 321 21.41 3.71 -1.30
C VAL A 321 22.23 3.08 -2.42
N LYS A 322 22.33 3.73 -3.59
CA LYS A 322 23.10 3.23 -4.72
C LYS A 322 24.59 3.07 -4.39
N GLN A 323 25.13 3.98 -3.59
CA GLN A 323 26.51 3.91 -3.14
C GLN A 323 26.73 2.79 -2.12
N ARG A 324 25.86 2.69 -1.10
CA ARG A 324 26.03 1.74 0.01
C ARG A 324 25.60 0.31 -0.35
N TRP A 325 24.61 0.19 -1.21
CA TRP A 325 23.98 -1.06 -1.63
C TRP A 325 23.93 -1.21 -3.15
N PRO A 326 25.08 -1.20 -3.84
CA PRO A 326 25.12 -1.26 -5.30
C PRO A 326 24.54 -2.57 -5.84
N GLY A 327 24.54 -3.64 -5.04
CA GLY A 327 23.89 -4.91 -5.38
C GLY A 327 22.39 -4.78 -5.67
N LEU A 328 21.68 -3.89 -4.97
CA LEU A 328 20.26 -3.62 -5.26
C LEU A 328 20.03 -3.05 -6.65
N PHE A 329 21.11 -2.59 -7.30
CA PHE A 329 21.05 -2.00 -8.62
C PHE A 329 21.30 -3.00 -9.77
N ILE A 330 21.37 -4.29 -9.44
CA ILE A 330 21.55 -5.40 -10.40
C ILE A 330 20.22 -6.12 -10.56
N GLU A 331 19.81 -6.39 -11.81
CA GLU A 331 18.49 -6.94 -12.12
C GLU A 331 18.16 -8.23 -11.33
N GLU A 332 19.09 -9.17 -11.24
CA GLU A 332 18.91 -10.42 -10.51
C GLU A 332 18.69 -10.20 -9.01
N GLN A 333 19.38 -9.21 -8.43
CA GLN A 333 19.20 -8.86 -7.02
C GLN A 333 17.88 -8.14 -6.77
N VAL A 334 17.33 -7.42 -7.75
CA VAL A 334 16.00 -6.80 -7.62
C VAL A 334 14.93 -7.88 -7.40
N TYR A 335 14.96 -8.95 -8.18
CA TYR A 335 14.05 -10.09 -7.99
C TYR A 335 14.31 -10.81 -6.65
N ALA A 336 15.57 -11.04 -6.30
CA ALA A 336 15.93 -11.69 -5.04
C ALA A 336 15.50 -10.85 -3.82
N GLU A 337 15.66 -9.53 -3.88
CA GLU A 337 15.28 -8.63 -2.80
C GLU A 337 13.76 -8.57 -2.62
N PHE A 338 13.02 -8.52 -3.72
CA PHE A 338 11.55 -8.65 -3.67
C PHE A 338 11.14 -9.95 -2.99
N GLN A 339 11.78 -11.06 -3.35
CA GLN A 339 11.53 -12.35 -2.71
C GLN A 339 11.90 -12.34 -1.22
N ARG A 340 12.97 -11.65 -0.80
CA ARG A 340 13.32 -11.50 0.63
C ARG A 340 12.28 -10.68 1.40
N ILE A 341 11.62 -9.70 0.76
CA ILE A 341 10.61 -8.85 1.42
C ILE A 341 9.26 -9.58 1.54
N ASP A 342 8.80 -10.17 0.44
CA ASP A 342 7.42 -10.69 0.30
C ASP A 342 7.33 -12.22 0.26
N CYS A 343 8.46 -12.93 0.24
CA CYS A 343 8.54 -14.39 0.03
C CYS A 343 7.91 -14.88 -1.28
N ILE A 344 7.79 -14.00 -2.28
CA ILE A 344 7.20 -14.29 -3.59
C ILE A 344 8.28 -14.23 -4.67
N ASP A 345 8.35 -15.26 -5.52
CA ASP A 345 9.14 -15.19 -6.76
C ASP A 345 8.40 -14.32 -7.78
N LEU A 346 8.78 -13.03 -7.84
CA LEU A 346 8.17 -12.05 -8.72
C LEU A 346 8.21 -12.48 -10.19
N LYS A 347 9.37 -12.95 -10.65
CA LYS A 347 9.60 -13.26 -12.08
C LYS A 347 8.75 -14.43 -12.50
N SER A 348 8.77 -15.54 -11.75
CA SER A 348 7.96 -16.71 -12.05
C SER A 348 6.46 -16.41 -11.94
N THR A 349 6.06 -15.70 -10.89
CA THR A 349 4.65 -15.33 -10.66
C THR A 349 4.12 -14.44 -11.78
N PHE A 350 4.89 -13.41 -12.17
CA PHE A 350 4.53 -12.50 -13.26
C PHE A 350 4.44 -13.24 -14.59
N LEU A 351 5.43 -14.05 -14.94
CA LEU A 351 5.45 -14.78 -16.20
C LEU A 351 4.31 -15.80 -16.29
N THR A 352 4.02 -16.49 -15.19
CA THR A 352 2.88 -17.43 -15.11
C THR A 352 1.55 -16.70 -15.29
N SER A 353 1.38 -15.56 -14.63
CA SER A 353 0.19 -14.72 -14.80
C SER A 353 0.07 -14.22 -16.24
N LEU A 354 1.16 -13.74 -16.83
CA LEU A 354 1.20 -13.27 -18.22
C LEU A 354 0.79 -14.39 -19.19
N ASP A 355 1.29 -15.60 -19.00
CA ASP A 355 0.94 -16.76 -19.83
C ASP A 355 -0.56 -17.08 -19.76
N ASN A 356 -1.13 -17.08 -18.54
CA ASN A 356 -2.54 -17.36 -18.33
C ASN A 356 -3.45 -16.35 -19.05
N HIS A 357 -3.04 -15.08 -19.14
CA HIS A 357 -3.83 -14.01 -19.75
C HIS A 357 -3.48 -13.76 -21.23
N THR A 358 -2.36 -14.33 -21.72
CA THR A 358 -1.82 -14.11 -23.07
C THR A 358 -2.87 -14.31 -24.15
N ARG A 359 -3.63 -15.42 -24.08
CA ARG A 359 -4.66 -15.73 -25.09
C ARG A 359 -5.76 -14.66 -25.15
N GLY A 360 -6.14 -14.10 -24.00
CA GLY A 360 -7.13 -13.02 -23.90
C GLY A 360 -6.63 -11.75 -24.58
N PHE A 361 -5.41 -11.31 -24.22
CA PHE A 361 -4.77 -10.13 -24.82
C PHE A 361 -4.65 -10.26 -26.34
N LEU A 362 -4.13 -11.39 -26.85
CA LEU A 362 -3.98 -11.59 -28.29
C LEU A 362 -5.32 -11.57 -29.04
N LYS A 363 -6.40 -12.08 -28.43
CA LYS A 363 -7.75 -12.01 -29.01
C LYS A 363 -8.21 -10.55 -29.11
N MET A 364 -8.03 -9.76 -28.06
CA MET A 364 -8.37 -8.33 -28.04
C MET A 364 -7.56 -7.54 -29.06
N TYR A 365 -6.26 -7.82 -29.18
CA TYR A 365 -5.38 -7.12 -30.10
C TYR A 365 -5.79 -7.38 -31.55
N ARG A 366 -6.09 -8.63 -31.91
CA ARG A 366 -6.59 -8.98 -33.25
C ARG A 366 -7.93 -8.30 -33.56
N ALA A 367 -8.86 -8.28 -32.61
CA ALA A 367 -10.14 -7.61 -32.79
C ALA A 367 -9.96 -6.10 -33.07
N LYS A 368 -9.01 -5.46 -32.40
CA LYS A 368 -8.70 -4.03 -32.60
C LYS A 368 -7.93 -3.77 -33.90
N ALA A 369 -6.96 -4.62 -34.25
CA ALA A 369 -6.23 -4.51 -35.51
C ALA A 369 -7.18 -4.57 -36.72
N ASN A 370 -8.20 -5.43 -36.67
CA ASN A 370 -9.19 -5.56 -37.74
C ASN A 370 -10.08 -4.30 -37.95
N GLN A 371 -10.11 -3.37 -37.00
CA GLN A 371 -10.90 -2.13 -37.10
C GLN A 371 -10.14 -0.99 -37.81
N GLY A 372 -8.82 -1.11 -37.95
CA GLY A 372 -7.98 -0.10 -38.60
C GLY A 372 -6.80 -0.75 -39.32
N ARG A 373 -6.90 -0.84 -40.65
CA ARG A 373 -5.83 -1.42 -41.50
C ARG A 373 -4.54 -0.62 -41.39
N GLY A 374 -3.42 -1.32 -41.27
CA GLY A 374 -2.07 -0.76 -41.22
C GLY A 374 -1.65 -0.23 -39.85
N SER A 375 -2.29 -0.67 -38.76
CA SER A 375 -1.90 -0.26 -37.40
C SER A 375 -0.62 -0.96 -36.95
N ASP A 376 0.18 -0.29 -36.11
CA ASP A 376 1.39 -0.89 -35.50
C ASP A 376 1.09 -2.20 -34.75
N LEU A 377 -0.14 -2.36 -34.26
CA LEU A 377 -0.63 -3.57 -33.61
C LEU A 377 -0.80 -4.73 -34.60
N GLU A 378 -1.26 -4.46 -35.82
CA GLU A 378 -1.37 -5.44 -36.91
C GLU A 378 0.02 -5.96 -37.30
N VAL A 379 0.97 -5.05 -37.52
CA VAL A 379 2.38 -5.40 -37.84
C VAL A 379 3.00 -6.26 -36.72
N LEU A 380 2.69 -5.96 -35.46
CA LEU A 380 3.18 -6.75 -34.33
C LEU A 380 2.59 -8.17 -34.30
N LEU A 381 1.30 -8.31 -34.65
CA LEU A 381 0.61 -9.60 -34.70
C LEU A 381 1.07 -10.45 -35.88
N GLU A 382 1.29 -9.86 -37.06
CA GLU A 382 1.85 -10.55 -38.22
C GLU A 382 3.24 -11.12 -37.92
N LYS A 383 4.09 -10.34 -37.23
CA LYS A 383 5.41 -10.80 -36.77
C LYS A 383 5.32 -11.95 -35.79
N LEU A 384 4.28 -12.01 -34.95
CA LEU A 384 4.03 -13.14 -34.05
C LEU A 384 3.60 -14.37 -34.84
N ASP A 385 2.67 -14.21 -35.78
CA ASP A 385 2.11 -15.30 -36.58
C ASP A 385 3.16 -15.91 -37.53
N SER A 386 4.18 -15.14 -37.91
CA SER A 386 5.32 -15.62 -38.70
C SER A 386 6.36 -16.40 -37.88
N GLN A 387 6.29 -16.44 -36.54
CA GLN A 387 7.25 -17.18 -35.72
C GLN A 387 6.88 -18.65 -35.61
N THR A 388 7.87 -19.52 -35.78
CA THR A 388 7.70 -20.98 -35.68
C THR A 388 8.44 -21.59 -34.48
N THR A 389 9.31 -20.82 -33.83
CA THR A 389 10.10 -21.25 -32.67
C THR A 389 9.84 -20.32 -31.48
N ASN A 390 10.15 -20.80 -30.26
CA ASN A 390 10.03 -20.04 -29.02
C ASN A 390 8.70 -19.28 -28.84
N LEU A 391 7.59 -19.93 -29.22
CA LEU A 391 6.26 -19.33 -29.30
C LEU A 391 5.84 -18.68 -27.97
N THR A 392 6.20 -19.26 -26.84
CA THR A 392 5.91 -18.69 -25.51
C THR A 392 6.59 -17.35 -25.30
N ALA A 393 7.88 -17.22 -25.60
CA ALA A 393 8.60 -15.95 -25.46
C ALA A 393 8.06 -14.89 -26.43
N HIS A 394 7.79 -15.27 -27.68
CA HIS A 394 7.22 -14.34 -28.67
C HIS A 394 5.80 -13.89 -28.31
N ARG A 395 4.98 -14.78 -27.75
CA ARG A 395 3.65 -14.42 -27.24
C ARG A 395 3.75 -13.43 -26.08
N ARG A 396 4.60 -13.69 -25.08
CA ARG A 396 4.85 -12.77 -23.96
C ARG A 396 5.32 -11.41 -24.45
N TYR A 397 6.31 -11.39 -25.34
CA TYR A 397 6.81 -10.16 -25.97
C TYR A 397 5.70 -9.40 -26.68
N THR A 398 4.89 -10.09 -27.48
CA THR A 398 3.78 -9.48 -28.24
C THR A 398 2.70 -8.92 -27.32
N VAL A 399 2.37 -9.62 -26.23
CA VAL A 399 1.41 -9.12 -25.23
C VAL A 399 1.92 -7.83 -24.59
N LEU A 400 3.17 -7.82 -24.12
CA LEU A 400 3.78 -6.68 -23.45
C LEU A 400 3.95 -5.47 -24.39
N ARG A 401 4.34 -5.72 -25.65
CA ARG A 401 4.53 -4.66 -26.66
C ARG A 401 3.23 -4.19 -27.30
N GLY A 402 2.21 -5.05 -27.34
CA GLY A 402 0.91 -4.71 -27.89
C GLY A 402 0.03 -3.94 -26.91
N LEU A 403 0.29 -4.03 -25.60
CA LEU A 403 -0.54 -3.38 -24.58
C LEU A 403 -0.61 -1.84 -24.76
N PRO A 404 0.50 -1.13 -24.99
CA PRO A 404 0.47 0.33 -25.21
C PRO A 404 -0.20 0.69 -26.51
N LEU A 405 0.07 -0.08 -27.57
CA LEU A 405 -0.54 0.10 -28.88
C LEU A 405 -2.06 -0.08 -28.80
N TYR A 406 -2.50 -1.02 -27.96
CA TYR A 406 -3.90 -1.24 -27.67
C TYR A 406 -4.50 -0.11 -26.82
N MET A 407 -3.82 0.36 -25.77
CA MET A 407 -4.31 1.47 -24.93
C MET A 407 -4.11 2.87 -25.56
N ARG A 408 -3.41 2.96 -26.70
CA ARG A 408 -2.95 4.22 -27.33
C ARG A 408 -2.01 5.04 -26.43
N GLU A 409 -1.28 4.36 -25.56
CA GLU A 409 -0.27 4.97 -24.70
C GLU A 409 1.07 5.12 -25.43
N ARG A 410 1.76 6.26 -25.25
CA ARG A 410 3.05 6.49 -25.92
C ARG A 410 4.13 5.51 -25.39
N PRO A 411 5.04 5.01 -26.26
CA PRO A 411 5.99 3.95 -25.93
C PRO A 411 7.05 4.30 -24.86
N TYR A 412 7.11 5.54 -24.40
CA TYR A 412 8.07 6.01 -23.39
C TYR A 412 7.81 5.48 -21.97
N ILE A 413 6.65 4.85 -21.72
CA ILE A 413 6.30 4.27 -20.42
C ILE A 413 7.17 3.05 -20.07
N TYR A 414 7.79 2.38 -21.05
CA TYR A 414 8.43 1.07 -20.82
C TYR A 414 9.87 1.11 -20.35
N ILE A 415 10.62 2.16 -20.71
CA ILE A 415 11.91 2.46 -20.05
C ILE A 415 11.64 2.84 -18.59
N HIS A 416 10.49 3.47 -18.35
CA HIS A 416 10.03 3.75 -17.01
C HIS A 416 9.55 2.51 -16.26
N ILE A 417 9.08 1.41 -16.84
CA ILE A 417 8.70 0.20 -16.07
C ILE A 417 9.90 -0.43 -15.37
N HIS A 418 11.09 -0.47 -15.99
CA HIS A 418 12.29 -0.93 -15.29
C HIS A 418 12.67 0.02 -14.14
N ILE A 419 12.52 1.34 -14.36
CA ILE A 419 12.73 2.37 -13.33
C ILE A 419 11.59 2.39 -12.28
N TYR A 420 10.37 2.01 -12.64
CA TYR A 420 9.16 2.01 -11.81
C TYR A 420 9.09 0.75 -10.97
N ILE A 421 9.54 -0.40 -11.46
CA ILE A 421 9.79 -1.57 -10.61
C ILE A 421 10.90 -1.22 -9.62
N TYR A 422 11.94 -0.53 -10.08
CA TYR A 422 13.01 -0.01 -9.22
C TYR A 422 12.59 1.04 -8.20
N ILE A 423 11.65 1.92 -8.53
CA ILE A 423 11.16 2.96 -7.62
C ILE A 423 10.04 2.38 -6.76
N HIS A 424 9.18 1.48 -7.25
CA HIS A 424 8.07 0.88 -6.49
C HIS A 424 8.47 -0.26 -5.55
N ILE A 425 9.62 -0.90 -5.78
CA ILE A 425 10.27 -1.73 -4.74
C ILE A 425 10.76 -0.84 -3.57
N TYR A 426 11.00 0.44 -3.81
CA TYR A 426 11.42 1.42 -2.79
C TYR A 426 10.29 2.34 -2.27
N THR A 427 9.20 2.50 -3.01
CA THR A 427 8.01 3.27 -2.61
C THR A 427 6.73 2.48 -2.93
N HIS A 428 6.21 1.86 -1.88
CA HIS A 428 5.15 0.87 -1.87
C HIS A 428 3.76 1.50 -2.12
N ALA A 429 3.12 1.26 -3.29
CA ALA A 429 1.66 1.44 -3.46
C ALA A 429 1.04 0.77 -4.72
N GLN A 430 1.69 0.82 -5.90
CA GLN A 430 0.91 0.61 -7.14
C GLN A 430 1.02 -0.78 -7.79
N PHE A 431 1.96 -1.66 -7.44
CA PHE A 431 2.08 -2.94 -8.18
C PHE A 431 0.87 -3.87 -7.97
N ASN A 432 0.42 -4.03 -6.71
CA ASN A 432 -0.78 -4.83 -6.41
C ASN A 432 -2.06 -4.16 -6.92
N GLN A 433 -2.11 -2.82 -6.92
CA GLN A 433 -3.22 -2.05 -7.49
C GLN A 433 -3.26 -2.18 -9.02
N VAL A 434 -2.12 -2.14 -9.71
CA VAL A 434 -2.02 -2.35 -11.17
C VAL A 434 -2.39 -3.78 -11.56
N MET A 435 -1.98 -4.79 -10.76
CA MET A 435 -2.40 -6.17 -10.99
C MET A 435 -3.89 -6.39 -10.68
N HIS A 436 -4.41 -5.74 -9.64
CA HIS A 436 -5.83 -5.74 -9.32
C HIS A 436 -6.65 -5.01 -10.38
N ASP A 437 -6.19 -3.86 -10.88
CA ASP A 437 -6.86 -3.05 -11.89
C ASP A 437 -6.77 -3.70 -13.27
N MET A 438 -5.66 -4.38 -13.60
CA MET A 438 -5.61 -5.25 -14.77
C MET A 438 -6.62 -6.40 -14.66
N LYS A 439 -6.73 -7.03 -13.49
CA LYS A 439 -7.72 -8.09 -13.25
C LYS A 439 -9.15 -7.55 -13.35
N THR A 440 -9.40 -6.34 -12.86
CA THR A 440 -10.72 -5.68 -12.84
C THR A 440 -11.11 -5.15 -14.23
N SER A 441 -10.20 -4.55 -14.98
CA SER A 441 -10.42 -4.13 -16.37
C SER A 441 -10.61 -5.31 -17.32
N VAL A 442 -9.91 -6.43 -17.12
CA VAL A 442 -10.17 -7.66 -17.88
C VAL A 442 -11.58 -8.16 -17.57
N SER A 443 -12.00 -8.21 -16.30
CA SER A 443 -13.35 -8.62 -15.92
C SER A 443 -14.47 -7.66 -16.40
N GLN A 444 -14.24 -6.35 -16.40
CA GLN A 444 -15.21 -5.36 -16.89
C GLN A 444 -15.30 -5.35 -18.43
N GLY A 445 -14.20 -5.59 -19.14
CA GLY A 445 -14.21 -5.77 -20.60
C GLY A 445 -14.99 -7.01 -21.07
N PHE A 446 -15.14 -8.03 -20.22
CA PHE A 446 -15.99 -9.20 -20.51
C PHE A 446 -17.49 -8.93 -20.36
N LEU A 447 -17.90 -7.96 -19.54
CA LEU A 447 -19.32 -7.66 -19.30
C LEU A 447 -19.88 -6.59 -20.26
N CYS A 448 -19.04 -5.69 -20.77
CA CYS A 448 -19.48 -4.65 -21.72
C CYS A 448 -19.58 -5.11 -23.19
N SER A 449 -19.13 -6.32 -23.54
CA SER A 449 -19.11 -6.81 -24.94
C SER A 449 -20.28 -7.74 -25.30
N THR A 450 -21.23 -8.00 -24.40
CA THR A 450 -22.41 -8.84 -24.69
C THR A 450 -23.73 -8.07 -24.72
N GLY A 451 -23.68 -6.74 -24.85
CA GLY A 451 -24.85 -5.89 -24.97
C GLY A 451 -24.71 -4.90 -26.11
N HIS A 452 -24.77 -5.39 -27.36
CA HIS A 452 -25.52 -4.80 -28.47
C HIS A 452 -25.45 -5.68 -29.71
#